data_AF-A0A836RHW7-F1
#
_entry.id   AF-A0A836RHW7-F1
#
_cell.length_a   1.000
_cell.length_b   1.000
_cell.length_c   1.000
_cell.angle_alpha   90.00
_cell.angle_beta   90.00
_cell.angle_gamma   90.00
#
_symmetry.space_group_name_H-M   'P 1'
#
loop_
_entity.id
_entity.type
_entity.pdbx_description
1 polymer ?
#
loop_
_entity_poly.entity_id
_entity_poly.type
_entity_poly.pdbx_seq_one_letter_code
_entity_poly.pdbx_strand_id
1 'polypeptide(L)'
;GITINAANGRLDLLDFTIADNTIANNTRYGIHLRTVSDAMLSTVIRFNTITGNADTGIQTDGLESVINDLESQSGTWVGNLIAENAGHGIQINGVTGTATPFIIGQVGTDPATGRSLGNVIDMNGRDGIEVNAGGFFELNNNTITRNGWAVVGDARQGGGVDVSAVGVGTISMRMVQNTIEDNRGDGLELQAGGTVNSIDGTTTRTVASTGDSLFVTALGNTIDFNDGRGVDLLNAGDSISYVRFGDGTAEGANSIVSNGGIGFYVVQTASINQTQDVAADVDLLSDGSLDRSPDMVLDINRNRITANNNNGGTPPGVGNGFDGGGLVLRVGTSNSSRSFTGADATGDIFGDGSGFGDPTGNGVGSNSGELFAGNGRVNARVVDNTFGGNLGEDVYIESFVSTVDPPVTAGTWDDMQFTITTFRRDPLARLNLVFRGNTGDSIDLTRGEIERSNAPGSSNVTGAYYQTAEPDFKSRENNKTAPNPSGPFDPGGNRRRNAQRIAGRDILPPNSGPDIAPTGLGIFEYDGIGASTFRIEADFDTTGFTAGTGFILDGPLPPFLTGNANGVPFSPPVLIGEEPFGWGAVAPGTFTFPDYLFP
;
A
#
# COMPACT_ATOMS: atom_id res chain seq x y z
N GLY A 1 -0.23 13.75 34.94
CA GLY A 1 -1.48 13.48 35.66
C GLY A 1 -1.38 12.16 36.36
N ILE A 2 -2.09 11.13 35.89
CA ILE A 2 -2.10 9.79 36.48
C ILE A 2 -1.04 8.93 35.79
N THR A 3 -0.26 8.18 36.56
CA THR A 3 0.67 7.18 36.03
C THR A 3 0.38 5.83 36.67
N ILE A 4 0.20 4.80 35.83
CA ILE A 4 0.09 3.41 36.25
C ILE A 4 1.26 2.66 35.63
N ASN A 5 2.08 2.02 36.47
CA ASN A 5 3.23 1.23 36.04
C ASN A 5 3.04 -0.21 36.51
N ALA A 6 2.71 -1.09 35.57
CA ALA A 6 2.61 -2.52 35.75
C ALA A 6 3.96 -3.16 35.39
N ALA A 7 4.61 -3.83 36.34
CA ALA A 7 5.93 -4.40 36.13
C ALA A 7 6.05 -5.79 36.75
N ASN A 8 6.64 -6.72 36.00
CA ASN A 8 6.83 -8.13 36.33
C ASN A 8 5.55 -8.95 36.47
N GLY A 9 5.61 -10.18 35.96
CA GLY A 9 4.66 -11.24 36.28
C GLY A 9 3.44 -11.32 35.35
N ARG A 10 3.28 -12.50 34.73
CA ARG A 10 2.13 -12.87 33.89
C ARG A 10 0.97 -13.52 34.64
N LEU A 11 1.07 -13.60 35.98
CA LEU A 11 0.11 -14.37 36.79
C LEU A 11 -1.19 -13.62 37.02
N ASP A 12 -1.19 -12.30 36.87
CA ASP A 12 -2.34 -11.46 37.12
C ASP A 12 -2.52 -10.43 36.00
N LEU A 13 -3.78 -10.16 35.67
CA LEU A 13 -4.15 -9.06 34.80
C LEU A 13 -4.49 -7.89 35.72
N LEU A 14 -3.60 -6.91 35.81
CA LEU A 14 -3.84 -5.76 36.67
C LEU A 14 -4.94 -4.90 36.05
N ASP A 15 -6.05 -4.73 36.75
CA ASP A 15 -7.22 -4.01 36.27
C ASP A 15 -7.45 -2.70 37.05
N PHE A 16 -7.58 -1.59 36.32
CA PHE A 16 -7.81 -0.28 36.90
C PHE A 16 -8.97 0.44 36.21
N THR A 17 -9.72 1.24 36.97
CA THR A 17 -10.71 2.16 36.43
C THR A 17 -10.32 3.60 36.75
N ILE A 18 -10.23 4.44 35.71
CA ILE A 18 -10.06 5.89 35.81
C ILE A 18 -11.34 6.52 35.26
N ALA A 19 -12.19 7.05 36.13
CA ALA A 19 -13.50 7.56 35.72
C ALA A 19 -13.83 8.91 36.33
N ASP A 20 -14.52 9.75 35.55
CA ASP A 20 -15.13 11.00 36.00
C ASP A 20 -14.13 12.02 36.60
N ASN A 21 -12.90 12.06 36.07
CA ASN A 21 -11.85 12.98 36.51
C ASN A 21 -11.70 14.19 35.57
N THR A 22 -11.16 15.29 36.10
CA THR A 22 -10.54 16.35 35.31
C THR A 22 -9.02 16.28 35.48
N ILE A 23 -8.30 16.01 34.39
CA ILE A 23 -6.86 15.81 34.35
C ILE A 23 -6.28 16.84 33.40
N ALA A 24 -5.87 17.99 33.92
CA ALA A 24 -5.51 19.13 33.09
C ALA A 24 -4.21 19.81 33.49
N ASN A 25 -3.60 20.51 32.53
CA ASN A 25 -2.43 21.38 32.73
C ASN A 25 -1.23 20.67 33.37
N ASN A 26 -1.00 19.40 33.04
CA ASN A 26 0.18 18.69 33.49
C ASN A 26 1.41 19.09 32.66
N THR A 27 2.59 19.06 33.28
CA THR A 27 3.87 19.40 32.61
C THR A 27 4.32 18.37 31.58
N ARG A 28 3.59 17.26 31.43
CA ARG A 28 3.84 16.21 30.45
C ARG A 28 2.51 15.53 30.13
N TYR A 29 2.33 14.26 30.47
CA TYR A 29 1.13 13.47 30.13
C TYR A 29 -0.08 13.76 31.02
N GLY A 30 -1.27 13.59 30.44
CA GLY A 30 -2.52 13.45 31.20
C GLY A 30 -2.55 12.12 31.95
N ILE A 31 -2.69 11.01 31.22
CA ILE A 31 -2.62 9.63 31.72
C ILE A 31 -1.44 8.91 31.06
N HIS A 32 -0.66 8.18 31.84
CA HIS A 32 0.45 7.37 31.36
C HIS A 32 0.35 5.93 31.87
N LEU A 33 0.26 4.98 30.95
CA LEU A 33 0.12 3.56 31.23
C LEU A 33 1.37 2.83 30.75
N ARG A 34 2.06 2.17 31.66
CA ARG A 34 3.32 1.48 31.35
C ARG A 34 3.25 0.02 31.74
N THR A 35 3.60 -0.86 30.81
CA THR A 35 3.81 -2.29 31.04
C THR A 35 5.30 -2.63 30.85
N VAL A 36 5.86 -3.43 31.75
CA VAL A 36 7.27 -3.84 31.73
C VAL A 36 7.40 -5.34 31.94
N SER A 37 8.19 -5.99 31.07
CA SER A 37 8.34 -7.44 30.97
C SER A 37 6.99 -8.14 30.79
N ASP A 38 6.76 -9.32 31.36
CA ASP A 38 5.50 -10.07 31.22
C ASP A 38 4.24 -9.42 31.85
N ALA A 39 4.26 -8.13 32.15
CA ALA A 39 3.16 -7.44 32.82
C ALA A 39 1.99 -7.20 31.87
N MET A 40 0.77 -7.44 32.39
CA MET A 40 -0.48 -7.25 31.67
C MET A 40 -1.33 -6.22 32.39
N LEU A 41 -1.82 -5.22 31.66
CA LEU A 41 -2.56 -4.10 32.21
C LEU A 41 -3.88 -3.90 31.45
N SER A 42 -5.00 -4.00 32.16
CA SER A 42 -6.32 -3.67 31.65
C SER A 42 -6.84 -2.38 32.28
N THR A 43 -7.23 -1.40 31.45
CA THR A 43 -7.72 -0.13 31.97
C THR A 43 -9.09 0.24 31.40
N VAL A 44 -9.99 0.62 32.30
CA VAL A 44 -11.24 1.28 31.94
C VAL A 44 -11.06 2.77 32.15
N ILE A 45 -11.03 3.54 31.06
CA ILE A 45 -10.89 5.01 31.12
C ILE A 45 -12.20 5.61 30.61
N ARG A 46 -13.00 6.22 31.49
CA ARG A 46 -14.31 6.71 31.06
C ARG A 46 -14.71 8.07 31.60
N PHE A 47 -15.36 8.85 30.76
CA PHE A 47 -15.96 10.13 31.16
C PHE A 47 -14.98 11.11 31.83
N ASN A 48 -13.69 11.02 31.49
CA ASN A 48 -12.69 11.96 31.96
C ASN A 48 -12.59 13.16 31.00
N THR A 49 -12.21 14.31 31.54
CA THR A 49 -11.74 15.47 30.76
C THR A 49 -10.23 15.56 30.90
N ILE A 50 -9.50 15.39 29.81
CA ILE A 50 -8.03 15.31 29.75
C ILE A 50 -7.55 16.42 28.81
N THR A 51 -7.01 17.52 29.35
CA THR A 51 -6.81 18.72 28.54
C THR A 51 -5.64 19.62 28.92
N GLY A 52 -5.07 20.37 27.97
CA GLY A 52 -4.03 21.36 28.25
C GLY A 52 -2.73 20.75 28.77
N ASN A 53 -2.51 19.46 28.56
CA ASN A 53 -1.28 18.80 29.01
C ASN A 53 -0.14 19.18 28.05
N ALA A 54 1.07 19.37 28.58
CA ALA A 54 2.21 19.87 27.81
C ALA A 54 2.82 18.83 26.83
N ASP A 55 2.25 17.63 26.77
CA ASP A 55 2.65 16.53 25.90
C ASP A 55 1.37 15.75 25.51
N THR A 56 1.42 14.42 25.42
CA THR A 56 0.27 13.56 25.08
C THR A 56 -0.86 13.52 26.14
N GLY A 57 -2.12 13.44 25.69
CA GLY A 57 -3.28 13.25 26.55
C GLY A 57 -3.27 11.91 27.30
N ILE A 58 -3.32 10.80 26.56
CA ILE A 58 -3.17 9.43 27.09
C ILE A 58 -2.03 8.72 26.35
N GLN A 59 -1.03 8.22 27.07
CA GLN A 59 0.08 7.47 26.48
C GLN A 59 0.18 6.06 27.04
N THR A 60 0.42 5.09 26.16
CA THR A 60 0.86 3.73 26.52
C THR A 60 2.33 3.52 26.17
N ASP A 61 3.07 2.83 27.05
CA ASP A 61 4.44 2.36 26.79
C ASP A 61 4.57 0.87 27.13
N GLY A 62 5.28 0.13 26.27
CA GLY A 62 5.80 -1.21 26.56
C GLY A 62 7.31 -1.18 26.78
N LEU A 63 7.81 -2.10 27.59
CA LEU A 63 9.24 -2.39 27.67
C LEU A 63 9.46 -3.90 27.83
N GLU A 64 9.85 -4.54 26.74
CA GLU A 64 10.42 -5.89 26.74
C GLU A 64 11.82 -5.84 27.38
N SER A 65 12.03 -6.57 28.47
CA SER A 65 13.35 -6.75 29.08
C SER A 65 14.12 -7.89 28.40
N VAL A 66 13.39 -8.86 27.84
CA VAL A 66 13.89 -9.93 26.97
C VAL A 66 12.93 -10.16 25.80
N ILE A 67 13.43 -10.66 24.66
CA ILE A 67 12.70 -10.83 23.38
C ILE A 67 11.46 -11.76 23.43
N ASN A 68 11.22 -12.40 24.57
CA ASN A 68 10.13 -13.32 24.79
C ASN A 68 9.21 -12.88 25.95
N ASP A 69 9.40 -11.65 26.45
CA ASP A 69 8.43 -11.02 27.32
C ASP A 69 7.13 -10.83 26.55
N LEU A 70 6.00 -11.02 27.22
CA LEU A 70 4.67 -10.88 26.64
C LEU A 70 3.90 -9.78 27.36
N GLU A 71 4.37 -8.53 27.27
CA GLU A 71 3.58 -7.41 27.78
C GLU A 71 2.31 -7.23 26.95
N SER A 72 1.27 -6.72 27.61
CA SER A 72 0.02 -6.42 26.93
C SER A 72 -0.74 -5.31 27.64
N GLN A 73 -1.25 -4.38 26.85
CA GLN A 73 -2.20 -3.38 27.28
C GLN A 73 -3.57 -3.64 26.67
N SER A 74 -4.60 -3.55 27.50
CA SER A 74 -5.97 -3.82 27.12
C SER A 74 -6.95 -2.93 27.87
N GLY A 75 -8.24 -3.09 27.57
CA GLY A 75 -9.32 -2.40 28.26
C GLY A 75 -10.20 -1.58 27.34
N THR A 76 -11.01 -0.71 27.93
CA THR A 76 -12.07 0.01 27.21
C THR A 76 -12.10 1.47 27.62
N TRP A 77 -11.89 2.36 26.65
CA TRP A 77 -11.79 3.80 26.86
C TRP A 77 -12.96 4.51 26.18
N VAL A 78 -13.90 5.08 26.94
CA VAL A 78 -15.19 5.57 26.39
C VAL A 78 -15.63 6.91 26.96
N GLY A 79 -16.27 7.74 26.14
CA GLY A 79 -16.90 8.98 26.60
C GLY A 79 -15.93 10.02 27.17
N ASN A 80 -14.64 9.92 26.88
CA ASN A 80 -13.65 10.89 27.34
C ASN A 80 -13.60 12.11 26.41
N LEU A 81 -13.27 13.27 26.97
CA LEU A 81 -12.84 14.44 26.22
C LEU A 81 -11.32 14.55 26.35
N ILE A 82 -10.59 14.47 25.24
CA ILE A 82 -9.12 14.49 25.16
C ILE A 82 -8.73 15.62 24.22
N ALA A 83 -8.43 16.80 24.77
CA ALA A 83 -8.33 17.99 23.93
C ALA A 83 -7.25 18.99 24.34
N GLU A 84 -6.77 19.78 23.38
CA GLU A 84 -5.80 20.87 23.63
C GLU A 84 -4.51 20.39 24.31
N ASN A 85 -4.11 19.14 24.11
CA ASN A 85 -2.82 18.64 24.57
C ASN A 85 -1.74 19.04 23.56
N ALA A 86 -0.54 19.41 24.01
CA ALA A 86 0.50 19.91 23.10
C ALA A 86 1.09 18.82 22.19
N GLY A 87 1.04 17.55 22.61
CA GLY A 87 1.40 16.38 21.83
C GLY A 87 0.19 15.76 21.13
N HIS A 88 0.12 14.42 21.14
CA HIS A 88 -1.00 13.66 20.57
C HIS A 88 -2.20 13.62 21.54
N GLY A 89 -3.39 13.35 21.03
CA GLY A 89 -4.53 13.03 21.89
C GLY A 89 -4.28 11.70 22.63
N ILE A 90 -4.07 10.64 21.85
CA ILE A 90 -3.71 9.31 22.33
C ILE A 90 -2.46 8.84 21.59
N GLN A 91 -1.50 8.29 22.32
CA GLN A 91 -0.31 7.67 21.74
C GLN A 91 -0.14 6.24 22.26
N ILE A 92 0.00 5.28 21.35
CA ILE A 92 0.10 3.86 21.66
C ILE A 92 1.49 3.34 21.29
N ASN A 93 2.37 3.20 22.29
CA ASN A 93 3.73 2.67 22.14
C ASN A 93 3.96 1.36 22.92
N GLY A 94 2.91 0.80 23.53
CA GLY A 94 2.94 -0.53 24.16
C GLY A 94 2.09 -1.54 23.41
N VAL A 95 2.51 -2.81 23.40
CA VAL A 95 1.79 -3.91 22.72
C VAL A 95 0.34 -3.99 23.21
N THR A 96 -0.63 -4.07 22.29
CA THR A 96 -2.05 -4.05 22.64
C THR A 96 -2.78 -5.36 22.35
N GLY A 97 -3.83 -5.63 23.13
CA GLY A 97 -4.88 -6.55 22.70
C GLY A 97 -4.55 -8.05 22.67
N THR A 98 -3.33 -8.44 23.09
CA THR A 98 -2.90 -9.86 23.00
C THR A 98 -3.57 -10.77 24.02
N ALA A 99 -4.16 -10.21 25.08
CA ALA A 99 -4.84 -10.99 26.12
C ALA A 99 -6.33 -10.73 26.25
N THR A 100 -6.75 -9.47 26.13
CA THR A 100 -8.15 -9.05 26.03
C THR A 100 -8.23 -7.86 25.08
N PRO A 101 -9.39 -7.58 24.46
CA PRO A 101 -9.51 -6.50 23.50
C PRO A 101 -9.05 -5.14 24.06
N PHE A 102 -8.38 -4.37 23.23
CA PHE A 102 -8.09 -2.97 23.49
C PHE A 102 -9.03 -2.10 22.65
N ILE A 103 -9.91 -1.35 23.30
CA ILE A 103 -11.04 -0.69 22.65
C ILE A 103 -11.02 0.80 22.99
N ILE A 104 -10.94 1.66 21.98
CA ILE A 104 -11.08 3.10 22.08
C ILE A 104 -12.40 3.50 21.47
N GLY A 105 -13.34 3.85 22.36
CA GLY A 105 -14.72 4.19 22.03
C GLY A 105 -15.58 2.95 21.79
N GLN A 106 -16.90 3.11 21.90
CA GLN A 106 -17.86 2.05 21.60
C GLN A 106 -19.04 2.62 20.82
N VAL A 107 -19.57 1.80 19.90
CA VAL A 107 -20.77 2.16 19.13
C VAL A 107 -21.95 2.42 20.05
N GLY A 108 -22.62 3.55 19.83
CA GLY A 108 -23.85 3.93 20.51
C GLY A 108 -23.65 4.82 21.73
N THR A 109 -24.65 4.80 22.61
CA THR A 109 -24.75 5.67 23.79
C THR A 109 -24.95 4.85 25.05
N ASP A 110 -24.49 5.36 26.18
CA ASP A 110 -24.77 4.80 27.50
C ASP A 110 -26.29 4.75 27.73
N PRO A 111 -26.90 3.57 27.94
CA PRO A 111 -28.35 3.43 28.12
C PRO A 111 -28.91 4.16 29.35
N ALA A 112 -28.08 4.40 30.37
CA ALA A 112 -28.50 5.06 31.60
C ALA A 112 -28.44 6.59 31.49
N THR A 113 -27.45 7.12 30.76
CA THR A 113 -27.17 8.57 30.72
C THR A 113 -27.46 9.22 29.37
N GLY A 114 -27.61 8.42 28.30
CA GLY A 114 -27.76 8.89 26.93
C GLY A 114 -26.49 9.53 26.34
N ARG A 115 -25.37 9.53 27.09
CA ARG A 115 -24.09 10.09 26.62
C ARG A 115 -23.47 9.17 25.57
N SER A 116 -22.78 9.74 24.59
CA SER A 116 -22.00 8.94 23.63
C SER A 116 -20.98 8.06 24.38
N LEU A 117 -20.81 6.82 23.92
CA LEU A 117 -19.70 5.96 24.34
C LEU A 117 -18.43 6.19 23.49
N GLY A 118 -18.54 7.02 22.45
CA GLY A 118 -17.42 7.58 21.72
C GLY A 118 -16.56 8.54 22.54
N ASN A 119 -15.27 8.61 22.26
CA ASN A 119 -14.42 9.68 22.77
C ASN A 119 -14.47 10.89 21.83
N VAL A 120 -14.23 12.08 22.39
CA VAL A 120 -13.96 13.31 21.63
C VAL A 120 -12.47 13.62 21.78
N ILE A 121 -11.75 13.64 20.66
CA ILE A 121 -10.31 13.84 20.58
C ILE A 121 -10.06 15.04 19.68
N ASP A 122 -9.76 16.20 20.29
CA ASP A 122 -9.94 17.48 19.61
C ASP A 122 -8.81 18.49 19.87
N MET A 123 -8.38 19.21 18.83
CA MET A 123 -7.39 20.29 18.97
C MET A 123 -6.08 19.90 19.68
N ASN A 124 -5.62 18.66 19.56
CA ASN A 124 -4.31 18.28 20.04
C ASN A 124 -3.21 18.81 19.09
N GLY A 125 -2.01 19.03 19.61
CA GLY A 125 -0.93 19.69 18.89
C GLY A 125 -0.35 18.85 17.75
N ARG A 126 -0.38 17.53 17.88
CA ARG A 126 -0.02 16.56 16.85
C ARG A 126 -1.26 15.75 16.47
N ASP A 127 -1.13 14.45 16.24
CA ASP A 127 -2.21 13.61 15.76
C ASP A 127 -3.29 13.39 16.83
N GLY A 128 -4.51 13.08 16.39
CA GLY A 128 -5.56 12.66 17.29
C GLY A 128 -5.18 11.35 18.00
N ILE A 129 -4.81 10.35 17.20
CA ILE A 129 -4.33 9.04 17.67
C ILE A 129 -3.09 8.65 16.87
N GLU A 130 -2.03 8.26 17.57
CA GLU A 130 -0.82 7.68 16.97
C GLU A 130 -0.58 6.27 17.51
N VAL A 131 -0.27 5.32 16.62
CA VAL A 131 -0.03 3.91 16.95
C VAL A 131 1.30 3.43 16.39
N ASN A 132 2.24 3.14 17.30
CA ASN A 132 3.60 2.69 16.99
C ASN A 132 3.94 1.38 17.72
N ALA A 133 2.96 0.55 18.00
CA ALA A 133 3.14 -0.74 18.66
C ALA A 133 2.28 -1.82 18.02
N GLY A 134 2.82 -3.03 17.99
CA GLY A 134 2.11 -4.22 17.52
C GLY A 134 0.93 -4.56 18.41
N GLY A 135 -0.01 -5.33 17.88
CA GLY A 135 -1.16 -5.81 18.63
C GLY A 135 -2.49 -5.61 17.91
N PHE A 136 -3.55 -5.76 18.69
CA PHE A 136 -4.93 -5.71 18.23
C PHE A 136 -5.66 -4.58 18.94
N PHE A 137 -6.39 -3.75 18.21
CA PHE A 137 -7.23 -2.74 18.81
C PHE A 137 -8.44 -2.36 17.95
N GLU A 138 -9.43 -1.77 18.61
CA GLU A 138 -10.61 -1.22 17.95
C GLU A 138 -10.73 0.28 18.20
N LEU A 139 -11.11 1.02 17.16
CA LEU A 139 -11.47 2.44 17.22
C LEU A 139 -12.95 2.56 16.84
N ASN A 140 -13.83 2.84 17.79
CA ASN A 140 -15.27 2.86 17.50
C ASN A 140 -15.94 4.16 17.95
N ASN A 141 -16.75 4.76 17.07
CA ASN A 141 -17.64 5.86 17.41
C ASN A 141 -16.92 7.10 17.99
N ASN A 142 -15.65 7.32 17.66
CA ASN A 142 -14.92 8.50 18.13
C ASN A 142 -15.13 9.69 17.20
N THR A 143 -15.07 10.89 17.77
CA THR A 143 -14.97 12.15 17.03
C THR A 143 -13.54 12.67 17.18
N ILE A 144 -12.79 12.72 16.09
CA ILE A 144 -11.35 13.02 16.04
C ILE A 144 -11.16 14.23 15.14
N THR A 145 -10.98 15.42 15.73
CA THR A 145 -11.08 16.66 14.98
C THR A 145 -10.03 17.70 15.29
N ARG A 146 -9.69 18.53 14.30
CA ARG A 146 -8.82 19.70 14.47
C ARG A 146 -7.48 19.42 15.14
N ASN A 147 -6.97 18.20 15.05
CA ASN A 147 -5.65 17.85 15.53
C ASN A 147 -4.59 18.45 14.57
N GLY A 148 -3.41 18.81 15.09
CA GLY A 148 -2.34 19.48 14.34
C GLY A 148 -2.45 21.02 14.23
N TRP A 149 -3.61 21.61 14.53
CA TRP A 149 -3.80 23.05 14.35
C TRP A 149 -3.11 23.91 15.41
N ALA A 150 -2.84 23.34 16.60
CA ALA A 150 -2.22 24.08 17.69
C ALA A 150 -0.68 24.23 17.54
N VAL A 151 -0.02 23.36 16.76
CA VAL A 151 1.44 23.45 16.53
C VAL A 151 1.72 24.25 15.27
N VAL A 152 2.25 25.46 15.44
CA VAL A 152 2.72 26.29 14.33
C VAL A 152 4.12 25.82 13.91
N GLY A 153 4.25 25.12 12.78
CA GLY A 153 5.56 24.97 12.13
C GLY A 153 5.85 23.64 11.42
N ASP A 154 5.09 22.57 11.67
CA ASP A 154 5.22 21.33 10.90
C ASP A 154 3.86 20.95 10.30
N ALA A 155 3.70 21.19 9.00
CA ALA A 155 2.48 20.82 8.27
C ALA A 155 2.40 19.32 7.99
N ARG A 156 3.40 18.54 8.41
CA ARG A 156 3.47 17.07 8.26
C ARG A 156 3.07 16.32 9.53
N GLN A 157 2.70 17.03 10.59
CA GLN A 157 2.21 16.44 11.84
C GLN A 157 0.77 16.90 12.07
N GLY A 158 -0.08 16.05 12.63
CA GLY A 158 -1.47 16.40 12.91
C GLY A 158 -2.50 15.69 12.06
N GLY A 159 -2.25 14.43 11.71
CA GLY A 159 -3.26 13.56 11.15
C GLY A 159 -4.39 13.28 12.14
N GLY A 160 -5.51 12.77 11.64
CA GLY A 160 -6.57 12.26 12.49
C GLY A 160 -6.09 11.02 13.26
N VAL A 161 -5.75 9.98 12.50
CA VAL A 161 -5.22 8.71 13.01
C VAL A 161 -3.99 8.30 12.20
N ASP A 162 -2.88 8.04 12.86
CA ASP A 162 -1.64 7.53 12.27
C ASP A 162 -1.33 6.13 12.84
N VAL A 163 -1.09 5.16 11.95
CA VAL A 163 -0.78 3.78 12.30
C VAL A 163 0.46 3.31 11.54
N SER A 164 1.53 3.03 12.30
CA SER A 164 2.80 2.57 11.76
C SER A 164 3.17 1.17 12.27
N ALA A 165 3.12 0.18 11.37
CA ALA A 165 3.56 -1.18 11.64
C ALA A 165 5.09 -1.37 11.52
N VAL A 166 5.86 -0.29 11.30
CA VAL A 166 7.29 -0.36 10.97
C VAL A 166 8.12 -0.90 12.14
N GLY A 167 8.65 -2.11 11.96
CA GLY A 167 9.49 -2.83 12.90
C GLY A 167 8.80 -3.27 14.18
N VAL A 168 7.47 -3.18 14.26
CA VAL A 168 6.69 -3.58 15.45
C VAL A 168 5.93 -4.88 15.23
N GLY A 169 6.10 -5.51 14.06
CA GLY A 169 5.44 -6.76 13.69
C GLY A 169 4.03 -6.51 13.18
N THR A 170 3.05 -7.15 13.80
CA THR A 170 1.67 -7.12 13.32
C THR A 170 0.83 -6.08 14.04
N ILE A 171 0.18 -5.19 13.29
CA ILE A 171 -0.91 -4.35 13.76
C ILE A 171 -2.22 -4.82 13.13
N SER A 172 -3.24 -5.02 13.95
CA SER A 172 -4.61 -5.26 13.51
C SER A 172 -5.55 -4.23 14.11
N MET A 173 -6.23 -3.49 13.22
CA MET A 173 -7.15 -2.42 13.56
C MET A 173 -8.53 -2.69 12.96
N ARG A 174 -9.56 -2.59 13.80
CA ARG A 174 -10.94 -2.45 13.35
C ARG A 174 -11.44 -1.06 13.71
N MET A 175 -11.93 -0.30 12.73
CA MET A 175 -12.49 1.03 12.96
C MET A 175 -13.94 1.14 12.46
N VAL A 176 -14.86 1.51 13.36
CA VAL A 176 -16.29 1.54 13.07
C VAL A 176 -16.91 2.87 13.48
N GLN A 177 -17.62 3.52 12.55
CA GLN A 177 -18.43 4.71 12.83
C GLN A 177 -17.67 5.88 13.48
N ASN A 178 -16.39 6.05 13.19
CA ASN A 178 -15.64 7.23 13.62
C ASN A 178 -15.91 8.42 12.69
N THR A 179 -15.83 9.62 13.23
CA THR A 179 -15.77 10.87 12.48
C THR A 179 -14.38 11.45 12.63
N ILE A 180 -13.68 11.60 11.50
CA ILE A 180 -12.30 12.12 11.43
C ILE A 180 -12.32 13.33 10.50
N GLU A 181 -12.33 14.53 11.07
CA GLU A 181 -12.57 15.74 10.29
C GLU A 181 -11.74 16.95 10.70
N ASP A 182 -11.52 17.85 9.75
CA ASP A 182 -10.81 19.12 9.94
C ASP A 182 -9.41 18.95 10.57
N ASN A 183 -8.74 17.80 10.43
CA ASN A 183 -7.37 17.63 10.90
C ASN A 183 -6.40 18.28 9.91
N ARG A 184 -5.24 18.72 10.41
CA ARG A 184 -4.27 19.45 9.59
C ARG A 184 -3.50 18.55 8.61
N GLY A 185 -3.27 17.30 9.01
CA GLY A 185 -2.63 16.28 8.17
C GLY A 185 -3.68 15.46 7.43
N ASP A 186 -3.33 14.20 7.19
CA ASP A 186 -4.23 13.23 6.59
C ASP A 186 -5.33 12.82 7.57
N GLY A 187 -6.48 12.38 7.07
CA GLY A 187 -7.52 11.81 7.92
C GLY A 187 -7.04 10.53 8.58
N LEU A 188 -6.59 9.58 7.77
CA LEU A 188 -6.03 8.31 8.22
C LEU A 188 -4.75 7.98 7.45
N GLU A 189 -3.66 7.79 8.18
CA GLU A 189 -2.38 7.35 7.65
C GLU A 189 -2.08 5.92 8.10
N LEU A 190 -1.67 5.09 7.14
CA LEU A 190 -1.44 3.66 7.29
C LEU A 190 -0.10 3.30 6.66
N GLN A 191 0.85 2.87 7.48
CA GLN A 191 2.17 2.46 7.02
C GLN A 191 2.51 1.03 7.44
N ALA A 192 2.81 0.19 6.45
CA ALA A 192 3.40 -1.12 6.65
C ALA A 192 4.81 -1.14 6.05
N GLY A 193 5.83 -1.32 6.89
CA GLY A 193 7.23 -1.29 6.48
C GLY A 193 7.75 0.10 6.05
N GLY A 194 9.04 0.16 5.73
CA GLY A 194 9.69 1.39 5.26
C GLY A 194 10.37 2.22 6.35
N THR A 195 10.42 3.53 6.15
CA THR A 195 11.05 4.48 7.07
C THR A 195 9.98 5.36 7.69
N VAL A 196 9.96 5.43 9.03
CA VAL A 196 9.13 6.37 9.78
C VAL A 196 9.96 7.60 10.10
N ASN A 197 9.50 8.76 9.63
CA ASN A 197 10.13 10.05 9.90
C ASN A 197 9.49 10.80 11.07
N SER A 198 8.73 10.15 11.96
CA SER A 198 8.35 10.76 13.23
C SER A 198 7.75 9.73 14.20
N ILE A 199 8.43 9.42 15.30
CA ILE A 199 7.80 8.79 16.49
C ILE A 199 7.61 9.84 17.62
N ASP A 200 8.24 11.02 17.47
CA ASP A 200 8.14 12.14 18.38
C ASP A 200 8.63 13.48 17.79
N GLY A 201 8.80 13.58 16.47
CA GLY A 201 9.46 14.70 15.80
C GLY A 201 10.98 14.81 16.01
N THR A 202 11.64 13.83 16.64
CA THR A 202 13.09 13.83 16.89
C THR A 202 13.81 12.51 16.59
N THR A 203 13.10 11.40 16.41
CA THR A 203 13.68 10.09 16.08
C THR A 203 13.18 9.55 14.74
N THR A 204 14.11 9.34 13.79
CA THR A 204 13.86 8.58 12.55
C THR A 204 14.08 7.11 12.83
N ARG A 205 13.09 6.28 12.55
CA ARG A 205 13.19 4.83 12.65
C ARG A 205 13.11 4.22 11.24
N THR A 206 14.26 3.86 10.68
CA THR A 206 14.34 2.98 9.51
C THR A 206 14.55 1.57 10.00
N VAL A 207 13.56 0.69 9.80
CA VAL A 207 13.75 -0.74 10.08
C VAL A 207 13.72 -1.49 8.76
N ALA A 208 14.80 -2.23 8.48
CA ALA A 208 14.86 -3.16 7.36
C ALA A 208 14.12 -4.47 7.68
N SER A 209 12.98 -4.40 8.39
CA SER A 209 12.27 -5.57 8.91
C SER A 209 11.64 -6.38 7.78
N THR A 210 11.82 -7.68 7.87
CA THR A 210 10.97 -8.67 7.23
C THR A 210 9.82 -8.98 8.19
N GLY A 211 8.57 -8.92 7.73
CA GLY A 211 7.41 -9.40 8.51
C GLY A 211 6.53 -8.34 9.17
N ASP A 212 6.72 -7.05 8.88
CA ASP A 212 5.75 -6.03 9.31
C ASP A 212 4.42 -6.26 8.60
N SER A 213 3.34 -6.36 9.36
CA SER A 213 2.02 -6.73 8.83
C SER A 213 0.94 -5.78 9.32
N LEU A 214 0.12 -5.27 8.41
CA LEU A 214 -0.95 -4.33 8.71
C LEU A 214 -2.30 -4.92 8.28
N PHE A 215 -3.23 -5.06 9.23
CA PHE A 215 -4.58 -5.55 8.99
C PHE A 215 -5.58 -4.46 9.39
N VAL A 216 -6.34 -3.93 8.44
CA VAL A 216 -7.28 -2.84 8.69
C VAL A 216 -8.67 -3.20 8.17
N THR A 217 -9.69 -2.94 8.99
CA THR A 217 -11.09 -2.89 8.54
C THR A 217 -11.76 -1.63 9.00
N ALA A 218 -12.19 -0.82 8.03
CA ALA A 218 -12.92 0.41 8.24
C ALA A 218 -14.36 0.28 7.74
N LEU A 219 -15.33 0.46 8.64
CA LEU A 219 -16.77 0.35 8.35
C LEU A 219 -17.54 1.58 8.85
N GLY A 220 -18.30 2.22 7.97
CA GLY A 220 -19.24 3.27 8.36
C GLY A 220 -18.57 4.54 8.89
N ASN A 221 -17.29 4.77 8.59
CA ASN A 221 -16.56 5.95 9.06
C ASN A 221 -16.77 7.15 8.13
N THR A 222 -16.68 8.36 8.70
CA THR A 222 -16.62 9.62 7.97
C THR A 222 -15.21 10.19 8.10
N ILE A 223 -14.57 10.47 6.97
CA ILE A 223 -13.25 11.08 6.86
C ILE A 223 -13.38 12.29 5.93
N ASP A 224 -13.49 13.49 6.50
CA ASP A 224 -13.92 14.68 5.76
C ASP A 224 -13.10 15.94 6.11
N PHE A 225 -12.94 16.86 5.15
CA PHE A 225 -12.30 18.16 5.37
C PHE A 225 -10.91 18.15 6.03
N ASN A 226 -10.17 17.05 5.99
CA ASN A 226 -8.77 17.07 6.44
C ASN A 226 -7.92 17.84 5.43
N ASP A 227 -6.95 18.63 5.87
CA ASP A 227 -6.12 19.47 5.01
C ASP A 227 -5.22 18.63 4.08
N GLY A 228 -4.83 17.43 4.52
CA GLY A 228 -4.11 16.40 3.76
C GLY A 228 -5.03 15.45 2.99
N ARG A 229 -4.56 14.23 2.75
CA ARG A 229 -5.33 13.14 2.10
C ARG A 229 -6.44 12.64 3.01
N GLY A 230 -7.45 12.01 2.43
CA GLY A 230 -8.45 11.28 3.23
C GLY A 230 -7.84 10.05 3.88
N VAL A 231 -7.35 9.14 3.05
CA VAL A 231 -6.61 7.94 3.47
C VAL A 231 -5.29 7.86 2.71
N ASP A 232 -4.21 7.64 3.42
CA ASP A 232 -2.88 7.39 2.85
C ASP A 232 -2.35 6.02 3.30
N LEU A 233 -2.03 5.15 2.34
CA LEU A 233 -1.56 3.78 2.58
C LEU A 233 -0.25 3.49 1.87
N LEU A 234 0.80 3.15 2.62
CA LEU A 234 2.09 2.69 2.12
C LEU A 234 2.36 1.28 2.60
N ASN A 235 2.72 0.44 1.64
CA ASN A 235 3.20 -0.91 1.88
C ASN A 235 4.58 -1.05 1.22
N ALA A 236 5.62 -1.13 2.06
CA ALA A 236 7.00 -0.95 1.67
C ALA A 236 7.92 -2.13 2.09
N GLY A 237 8.88 -2.47 1.24
CA GLY A 237 9.89 -3.49 1.53
C GLY A 237 9.32 -4.91 1.42
N ASP A 238 9.32 -5.67 2.53
CA ASP A 238 8.75 -7.03 2.61
C ASP A 238 7.52 -7.08 3.53
N SER A 239 6.79 -5.96 3.59
CA SER A 239 5.59 -5.86 4.41
C SER A 239 4.38 -6.52 3.75
N ILE A 240 3.41 -6.89 4.60
CA ILE A 240 2.13 -7.47 4.16
C ILE A 240 1.01 -6.56 4.66
N SER A 241 0.14 -6.14 3.75
CA SER A 241 -1.03 -5.34 4.09
C SER A 241 -2.34 -6.02 3.68
N TYR A 242 -3.29 -6.11 4.59
CA TYR A 242 -4.69 -6.45 4.30
C TYR A 242 -5.57 -5.30 4.73
N VAL A 243 -6.15 -4.58 3.78
CA VAL A 243 -6.88 -3.34 4.05
C VAL A 243 -8.27 -3.40 3.42
N ARG A 244 -9.30 -3.35 4.26
CA ARG A 244 -10.71 -3.35 3.84
C ARG A 244 -11.41 -2.05 4.26
N PHE A 245 -12.04 -1.39 3.30
CA PHE A 245 -12.93 -0.25 3.49
C PHE A 245 -14.30 -0.61 2.93
N GLY A 246 -15.27 -0.69 3.84
CA GLY A 246 -16.64 -1.09 3.53
C GLY A 246 -16.80 -2.60 3.38
N ASP A 247 -18.06 -3.03 3.41
CA ASP A 247 -18.46 -4.45 3.38
C ASP A 247 -19.59 -4.71 2.36
N GLY A 248 -19.88 -3.74 1.49
CA GLY A 248 -20.98 -3.82 0.52
C GLY A 248 -22.35 -3.50 1.11
N THR A 249 -22.45 -3.18 2.40
CA THR A 249 -23.70 -2.70 3.02
C THR A 249 -23.71 -1.17 3.11
N ALA A 250 -24.90 -0.58 3.25
CA ALA A 250 -25.03 0.86 3.45
C ALA A 250 -24.52 1.33 4.83
N GLU A 251 -24.57 0.46 5.85
CA GLU A 251 -24.08 0.76 7.19
C GLU A 251 -22.55 0.68 7.28
N GLY A 252 -21.94 -0.25 6.53
CA GLY A 252 -20.49 -0.39 6.44
C GLY A 252 -19.81 0.58 5.48
N ALA A 253 -20.56 1.28 4.62
CA ALA A 253 -20.04 2.25 3.67
C ALA A 253 -19.29 3.40 4.37
N ASN A 254 -18.04 3.64 4.01
CA ASN A 254 -17.30 4.83 4.48
C ASN A 254 -17.56 6.03 3.57
N SER A 255 -17.46 7.23 4.13
CA SER A 255 -17.55 8.50 3.43
C SER A 255 -16.21 9.22 3.53
N ILE A 256 -15.47 9.31 2.42
CA ILE A 256 -14.17 9.96 2.31
C ILE A 256 -14.32 11.16 1.37
N VAL A 257 -14.53 12.34 1.96
CA VAL A 257 -15.09 13.49 1.23
C VAL A 257 -14.30 14.76 1.53
N SER A 258 -14.29 15.72 0.61
CA SER A 258 -13.74 17.07 0.78
C SER A 258 -12.33 17.20 1.37
N ASN A 259 -11.50 16.16 1.35
CA ASN A 259 -10.14 16.25 1.85
C ASN A 259 -9.29 17.10 0.90
N GLY A 260 -8.33 17.83 1.45
CA GLY A 260 -7.51 18.78 0.72
C GLY A 260 -6.63 18.09 -0.33
N GLY A 261 -6.11 16.90 0.00
CA GLY A 261 -5.42 15.98 -0.90
C GLY A 261 -6.31 14.86 -1.42
N ILE A 262 -5.68 13.85 -2.02
CA ILE A 262 -6.35 12.69 -2.62
C ILE A 262 -7.26 11.98 -1.61
N GLY A 263 -8.42 11.50 -2.06
CA GLY A 263 -9.36 10.78 -1.20
C GLY A 263 -8.77 9.50 -0.62
N PHE A 264 -8.23 8.64 -1.48
CA PHE A 264 -7.57 7.39 -1.08
C PHE A 264 -6.29 7.20 -1.90
N TYR A 265 -5.13 7.35 -1.28
CA TYR A 265 -3.82 7.22 -1.91
C TYR A 265 -3.14 5.92 -1.45
N VAL A 266 -2.69 5.10 -2.40
CA VAL A 266 -2.08 3.80 -2.12
C VAL A 266 -0.78 3.64 -2.87
N VAL A 267 0.28 3.28 -2.16
CA VAL A 267 1.61 2.98 -2.72
C VAL A 267 2.09 1.61 -2.26
N GLN A 268 2.40 0.75 -3.24
CA GLN A 268 3.10 -0.52 -3.05
C GLN A 268 4.54 -0.36 -3.57
N THR A 269 5.56 -0.63 -2.75
CA THR A 269 6.96 -0.36 -3.15
C THR A 269 7.98 -1.31 -2.53
N ALA A 270 9.01 -1.67 -3.29
CA ALA A 270 10.17 -2.40 -2.78
C ALA A 270 11.14 -1.51 -1.99
N SER A 271 10.99 -0.18 -2.07
CA SER A 271 11.82 0.79 -1.36
C SER A 271 11.43 0.91 0.11
N ILE A 272 12.37 0.62 1.00
CA ILE A 272 12.20 0.90 2.44
C ILE A 272 12.42 2.39 2.80
N ASN A 273 12.87 3.19 1.83
CA ASN A 273 13.12 4.61 2.01
C ASN A 273 11.93 5.46 1.55
N GLN A 274 10.92 4.84 0.93
CA GLN A 274 9.72 5.54 0.52
C GLN A 274 9.00 6.10 1.74
N THR A 275 8.54 7.35 1.62
CA THR A 275 7.77 8.06 2.63
C THR A 275 6.43 8.50 2.04
N GLN A 276 5.47 8.80 2.91
CA GLN A 276 4.11 9.26 2.56
C GLN A 276 3.94 10.79 2.68
N ASP A 277 4.80 11.46 3.45
CA ASP A 277 4.76 12.90 3.76
C ASP A 277 5.18 13.82 2.58
N VAL A 278 5.12 13.31 1.35
CA VAL A 278 5.48 14.04 0.13
C VAL A 278 4.26 14.20 -0.76
N ALA A 279 4.27 15.24 -1.60
CA ALA A 279 3.19 15.45 -2.56
C ALA A 279 3.11 14.31 -3.58
N ALA A 280 1.89 14.02 -4.05
CA ALA A 280 1.65 12.87 -4.94
C ALA A 280 2.31 13.01 -6.33
N ASP A 281 2.64 14.23 -6.75
CA ASP A 281 3.37 14.53 -7.99
C ASP A 281 4.88 14.34 -7.87
N VAL A 282 5.40 14.07 -6.66
CA VAL A 282 6.80 13.71 -6.45
C VAL A 282 7.03 12.30 -7.01
N ASP A 283 8.11 12.16 -7.77
CA ASP A 283 8.55 10.87 -8.29
C ASP A 283 8.83 9.90 -7.13
N LEU A 284 8.27 8.70 -7.22
CA LEU A 284 8.51 7.64 -6.25
C LEU A 284 9.92 7.08 -6.37
N LEU A 285 10.44 6.55 -5.26
CA LEU A 285 11.83 6.08 -5.20
C LEU A 285 12.02 4.78 -5.98
N SER A 286 13.15 4.70 -6.69
CA SER A 286 13.62 3.54 -7.47
C SER A 286 14.88 2.89 -6.85
N ASP A 287 14.97 2.87 -5.52
CA ASP A 287 16.14 2.40 -4.77
C ASP A 287 15.91 1.09 -4.00
N GLY A 288 14.73 0.48 -4.16
CA GLY A 288 14.38 -0.79 -3.53
C GLY A 288 15.30 -1.95 -3.95
N SER A 289 15.45 -2.92 -3.06
CA SER A 289 16.21 -4.15 -3.37
C SER A 289 15.43 -5.04 -4.35
N LEU A 290 16.15 -5.64 -5.29
CA LEU A 290 15.60 -6.58 -6.27
C LEU A 290 14.94 -7.82 -5.64
N ASP A 291 15.30 -8.14 -4.39
CA ASP A 291 14.80 -9.33 -3.68
C ASP A 291 13.61 -9.01 -2.75
N ARG A 292 13.15 -7.74 -2.71
CA ARG A 292 12.00 -7.34 -1.87
C ARG A 292 10.68 -7.60 -2.59
N SER A 293 9.69 -8.05 -1.81
CA SER A 293 8.40 -8.54 -2.27
C SER A 293 7.30 -8.09 -1.31
N PRO A 294 6.90 -6.80 -1.36
CA PRO A 294 5.77 -6.36 -0.54
C PRO A 294 4.50 -6.99 -1.12
N ASP A 295 3.53 -7.37 -0.30
CA ASP A 295 2.25 -7.92 -0.77
C ASP A 295 1.06 -7.22 -0.14
N MET A 296 0.01 -6.98 -0.93
CA MET A 296 -1.20 -6.29 -0.46
C MET A 296 -2.47 -6.97 -0.95
N VAL A 297 -3.44 -7.07 -0.05
CA VAL A 297 -4.86 -7.23 -0.37
C VAL A 297 -5.59 -5.93 -0.02
N LEU A 298 -6.22 -5.32 -1.02
CA LEU A 298 -6.97 -4.09 -0.88
C LEU A 298 -8.43 -4.34 -1.29
N ASP A 299 -9.37 -4.04 -0.40
CA ASP A 299 -10.80 -4.26 -0.62
C ASP A 299 -11.58 -2.97 -0.32
N ILE A 300 -12.03 -2.29 -1.37
CA ILE A 300 -12.78 -1.04 -1.32
C ILE A 300 -14.17 -1.32 -1.87
N ASN A 301 -15.14 -1.50 -0.98
CA ASN A 301 -16.48 -1.96 -1.32
C ASN A 301 -17.56 -1.01 -0.82
N ARG A 302 -18.29 -0.38 -1.76
CA ARG A 302 -19.44 0.48 -1.50
C ARG A 302 -19.15 1.71 -0.63
N ASN A 303 -18.07 2.41 -0.93
CA ASN A 303 -17.71 3.67 -0.28
C ASN A 303 -18.11 4.87 -1.15
N ARG A 304 -18.20 6.04 -0.51
CA ARG A 304 -18.31 7.34 -1.17
C ARG A 304 -16.96 8.05 -1.10
N ILE A 305 -16.36 8.35 -2.25
CA ILE A 305 -15.04 9.00 -2.36
C ILE A 305 -15.16 10.21 -3.29
N THR A 306 -15.51 11.38 -2.74
CA THR A 306 -15.96 12.52 -3.56
C THR A 306 -15.38 13.86 -3.12
N ALA A 307 -15.25 14.82 -4.03
CA ALA A 307 -14.84 16.20 -3.72
C ALA A 307 -13.46 16.35 -3.06
N ASN A 308 -12.60 15.33 -3.17
CA ASN A 308 -11.25 15.35 -2.64
C ASN A 308 -10.28 16.06 -3.60
N ASN A 309 -9.05 16.25 -3.15
CA ASN A 309 -7.98 16.97 -3.83
C ASN A 309 -8.34 18.45 -4.09
N ASN A 310 -9.12 19.04 -3.19
CA ASN A 310 -9.75 20.35 -3.42
C ASN A 310 -8.94 21.55 -2.89
N ASN A 311 -7.80 21.31 -2.21
CA ASN A 311 -6.94 22.39 -1.72
C ASN A 311 -6.09 22.93 -2.88
N GLY A 312 -6.60 23.91 -3.63
CA GLY A 312 -5.90 24.57 -4.75
C GLY A 312 -4.64 25.38 -4.37
N GLY A 313 -3.92 25.04 -3.29
CA GLY A 313 -2.65 25.63 -2.91
C GLY A 313 -1.92 24.83 -1.81
N THR A 314 -0.68 24.43 -2.08
CA THR A 314 0.40 24.01 -1.15
C THR A 314 0.04 23.76 0.33
N PRO A 315 -0.40 22.54 0.69
CA PRO A 315 0.29 21.72 1.72
C PRO A 315 0.73 20.34 1.13
N PRO A 316 1.46 19.45 1.86
CA PRO A 316 2.04 18.25 1.26
C PRO A 316 0.92 17.31 0.81
N GLY A 317 0.92 16.95 -0.47
CA GLY A 317 -0.13 16.12 -1.07
C GLY A 317 -0.68 16.69 -2.37
N VAL A 318 -0.65 18.02 -2.55
CA VAL A 318 -1.22 18.68 -3.73
C VAL A 318 -0.12 19.20 -4.66
N GLY A 319 0.29 18.35 -5.59
CA GLY A 319 0.94 18.82 -6.81
C GLY A 319 -0.08 19.44 -7.74
N ASN A 320 0.16 20.64 -8.26
CA ASN A 320 -0.64 21.27 -9.34
C ASN A 320 -0.46 20.54 -10.70
N GLY A 321 -0.34 19.21 -10.67
CA GLY A 321 0.03 18.33 -11.77
C GLY A 321 -0.10 16.83 -11.43
N PHE A 322 -0.69 16.43 -10.29
CA PHE A 322 -1.05 15.02 -10.15
C PHE A 322 -2.45 14.79 -10.72
N ASP A 323 -2.58 13.81 -11.61
CA ASP A 323 -3.83 13.62 -12.35
C ASP A 323 -4.87 12.81 -11.60
N GLY A 324 -4.59 12.29 -10.40
CA GLY A 324 -5.58 11.56 -9.59
C GLY A 324 -6.12 12.35 -8.41
N GLY A 325 -7.41 12.22 -8.10
CA GLY A 325 -8.06 12.91 -6.98
C GLY A 325 -8.93 12.03 -6.08
N GLY A 326 -9.55 10.98 -6.63
CA GLY A 326 -10.38 10.05 -5.85
C GLY A 326 -9.57 8.90 -5.26
N LEU A 327 -9.58 7.75 -5.92
CA LEU A 327 -8.70 6.60 -5.62
C LEU A 327 -7.46 6.65 -6.50
N VAL A 328 -6.29 6.55 -5.89
CA VAL A 328 -4.99 6.50 -6.55
C VAL A 328 -4.25 5.26 -6.09
N LEU A 329 -3.93 4.36 -7.03
CA LEU A 329 -3.18 3.13 -6.76
C LEU A 329 -1.89 3.09 -7.58
N ARG A 330 -0.75 3.14 -6.89
CA ARG A 330 0.58 3.14 -7.51
C ARG A 330 1.31 1.85 -7.14
N VAL A 331 1.62 1.04 -8.15
CA VAL A 331 2.20 -0.30 -7.97
C VAL A 331 3.65 -0.33 -8.44
N GLY A 332 4.56 -0.48 -7.50
CA GLY A 332 6.00 -0.51 -7.74
C GLY A 332 6.48 -1.87 -8.25
N THR A 333 7.55 -1.86 -9.06
CA THR A 333 8.25 -3.08 -9.43
C THR A 333 8.85 -3.76 -8.20
N SER A 334 8.80 -5.09 -8.15
CA SER A 334 9.30 -5.87 -7.01
C SER A 334 9.65 -7.29 -7.44
N ASN A 335 10.40 -7.99 -6.58
CA ASN A 335 10.76 -9.39 -6.68
C ASN A 335 11.27 -9.84 -8.07
N SER A 336 12.58 -9.81 -8.26
CA SER A 336 13.28 -10.29 -9.45
C SER A 336 13.70 -11.76 -9.33
N SER A 337 13.50 -12.52 -10.40
CA SER A 337 13.97 -13.90 -10.48
C SER A 337 15.44 -14.02 -10.90
N ARG A 338 16.10 -15.09 -10.42
CA ARG A 338 17.38 -15.58 -10.94
C ARG A 338 17.20 -16.60 -12.08
N SER A 339 15.95 -17.00 -12.36
CA SER A 339 15.64 -17.93 -13.44
C SER A 339 15.44 -17.19 -14.75
N PHE A 340 16.05 -17.72 -15.82
CA PHE A 340 15.90 -17.20 -17.18
C PHE A 340 14.89 -17.99 -18.03
N THR A 341 14.11 -18.85 -17.37
CA THR A 341 13.04 -19.68 -17.96
C THR A 341 11.90 -19.88 -16.96
N GLY A 342 10.74 -20.31 -17.42
CA GLY A 342 9.64 -20.76 -16.58
C GLY A 342 8.79 -19.61 -16.05
N ALA A 343 8.58 -18.59 -16.88
CA ALA A 343 7.68 -17.50 -16.54
C ALA A 343 6.24 -18.02 -16.45
N ASP A 344 5.54 -17.69 -15.37
CA ASP A 344 4.18 -18.20 -15.11
C ASP A 344 3.12 -17.14 -15.42
N ALA A 345 2.26 -17.43 -16.39
CA ALA A 345 1.12 -16.59 -16.76
C ALA A 345 -0.19 -16.96 -16.03
N THR A 346 -0.20 -18.05 -15.25
CA THR A 346 -1.42 -18.58 -14.63
C THR A 346 -1.69 -17.92 -13.27
N GLY A 347 -0.65 -17.62 -12.49
CA GLY A 347 -0.80 -17.20 -11.11
C GLY A 347 -1.25 -18.32 -10.18
N ASP A 348 -1.13 -19.58 -10.64
CA ASP A 348 -1.44 -20.82 -9.94
C ASP A 348 -0.40 -21.89 -10.33
N ILE A 349 0.80 -21.81 -9.74
CA ILE A 349 1.96 -22.60 -10.16
C ILE A 349 1.74 -24.12 -9.98
N PHE A 350 0.84 -24.53 -9.09
CA PHE A 350 0.52 -25.93 -8.84
C PHE A 350 -0.60 -26.46 -9.72
N GLY A 351 -1.36 -25.58 -10.39
CA GLY A 351 -2.52 -25.94 -11.21
C GLY A 351 -3.57 -26.74 -10.42
N ASP A 352 -3.55 -26.65 -9.10
CA ASP A 352 -4.44 -27.36 -8.18
C ASP A 352 -5.64 -26.49 -7.79
N GLY A 353 -5.75 -25.29 -8.35
CA GLY A 353 -6.81 -24.33 -8.06
C GLY A 353 -6.60 -23.59 -6.74
N SER A 354 -5.43 -23.74 -6.09
CA SER A 354 -5.08 -23.00 -4.88
C SER A 354 -4.82 -21.52 -5.15
N GLY A 355 -4.42 -21.19 -6.38
CA GLY A 355 -4.09 -19.82 -6.77
C GLY A 355 -2.78 -19.33 -6.15
N PHE A 356 -1.94 -20.20 -5.60
CA PHE A 356 -0.59 -19.82 -5.13
C PHE A 356 0.30 -19.49 -6.33
N GLY A 357 0.88 -18.29 -6.32
CA GLY A 357 1.77 -17.82 -7.38
C GLY A 357 3.20 -18.31 -7.19
N ASP A 358 4.03 -18.10 -8.21
CA ASP A 358 5.47 -18.33 -8.14
C ASP A 358 6.16 -17.37 -7.14
N PRO A 359 6.75 -17.87 -6.03
CA PRO A 359 7.45 -17.02 -5.08
C PRO A 359 8.77 -16.46 -5.64
N THR A 360 9.28 -17.03 -6.74
CA THR A 360 10.58 -16.64 -7.33
C THR A 360 10.51 -15.37 -8.20
N GLY A 361 9.36 -14.70 -8.23
CA GLY A 361 9.18 -13.42 -8.94
C GLY A 361 9.10 -13.55 -10.46
N ASN A 362 8.97 -14.75 -11.03
CA ASN A 362 8.98 -14.95 -12.48
C ASN A 362 7.57 -14.98 -13.11
N GLY A 363 6.51 -14.78 -12.32
CA GLY A 363 5.12 -14.89 -12.77
C GLY A 363 4.28 -13.62 -12.60
N VAL A 364 3.05 -13.70 -13.10
CA VAL A 364 2.02 -12.65 -13.04
C VAL A 364 1.52 -12.32 -11.63
N GLY A 365 1.87 -13.15 -10.65
CA GLY A 365 1.44 -13.02 -9.25
C GLY A 365 0.34 -13.98 -8.87
N SER A 366 0.28 -14.31 -7.59
CA SER A 366 -0.70 -15.24 -7.03
C SER A 366 -2.13 -14.72 -7.20
N ASN A 367 -3.03 -15.59 -7.65
CA ASN A 367 -4.48 -15.30 -7.69
C ASN A 367 -5.11 -15.33 -6.28
N SER A 368 -4.47 -15.99 -5.34
CA SER A 368 -4.91 -16.11 -3.95
C SER A 368 -4.75 -14.80 -3.19
N GLY A 369 -5.70 -14.46 -2.33
CA GLY A 369 -5.58 -13.39 -1.34
C GLY A 369 -4.86 -13.81 -0.05
N GLU A 370 -4.23 -14.99 0.00
CA GLU A 370 -3.52 -15.46 1.19
C GLU A 370 -2.19 -14.72 1.44
N LEU A 371 -1.90 -14.53 2.73
CA LEU A 371 -0.85 -13.66 3.27
C LEU A 371 0.58 -14.06 2.86
N PHE A 372 0.82 -15.34 2.57
CA PHE A 372 2.15 -15.86 2.25
C PHE A 372 2.28 -16.35 0.80
N ALA A 373 1.26 -16.12 -0.03
CA ALA A 373 1.29 -16.47 -1.44
C ALA A 373 2.09 -15.44 -2.29
N GLY A 374 2.95 -14.67 -1.61
CA GLY A 374 3.59 -13.43 -2.02
C GLY A 374 4.62 -13.52 -3.12
N ASN A 375 4.54 -12.60 -4.08
CA ASN A 375 5.64 -12.35 -5.01
C ASN A 375 5.73 -10.88 -5.43
N GLY A 376 5.20 -9.97 -4.61
CA GLY A 376 5.27 -8.54 -4.87
C GLY A 376 3.97 -7.97 -5.42
N ARG A 377 2.82 -8.60 -5.13
CA ARG A 377 1.54 -8.34 -5.81
C ARG A 377 0.62 -7.43 -5.01
N VAL A 378 -0.27 -6.76 -5.73
CA VAL A 378 -1.49 -6.17 -5.19
C VAL A 378 -2.69 -6.95 -5.72
N ASN A 379 -3.49 -7.52 -4.82
CA ASN A 379 -4.83 -8.01 -5.13
C ASN A 379 -5.83 -6.95 -4.67
N ALA A 380 -6.45 -6.25 -5.61
CA ALA A 380 -7.39 -5.17 -5.35
C ALA A 380 -8.81 -5.56 -5.77
N ARG A 381 -9.78 -5.30 -4.89
CA ARG A 381 -11.21 -5.31 -5.20
C ARG A 381 -11.75 -3.91 -5.00
N VAL A 382 -12.22 -3.28 -6.07
CA VAL A 382 -12.82 -1.95 -6.05
C VAL A 382 -14.22 -2.10 -6.63
N VAL A 383 -15.24 -2.17 -5.78
CA VAL A 383 -16.60 -2.49 -6.22
C VAL A 383 -17.66 -1.60 -5.58
N ASP A 384 -18.70 -1.29 -6.37
CA ASP A 384 -19.90 -0.58 -5.93
C ASP A 384 -19.64 0.81 -5.30
N ASN A 385 -18.48 1.43 -5.57
CA ASN A 385 -18.11 2.73 -5.03
C ASN A 385 -18.72 3.88 -5.84
N THR A 386 -18.97 4.99 -5.16
CA THR A 386 -19.34 6.25 -5.80
C THR A 386 -18.18 7.23 -5.69
N PHE A 387 -17.62 7.56 -6.84
CA PHE A 387 -16.65 8.64 -7.01
C PHE A 387 -17.34 9.87 -7.63
N GLY A 388 -16.66 11.02 -7.63
CA GLY A 388 -17.13 12.21 -8.32
C GLY A 388 -16.76 13.52 -7.63
N GLY A 389 -16.68 14.58 -8.42
CA GLY A 389 -16.31 15.92 -7.98
C GLY A 389 -14.89 16.04 -7.43
N ASN A 390 -14.07 14.99 -7.51
CA ASN A 390 -12.66 15.06 -7.13
C ASN A 390 -11.90 15.93 -8.15
N LEU A 391 -10.88 16.65 -7.70
CA LEU A 391 -10.00 17.37 -8.63
C LEU A 391 -8.99 16.39 -9.23
N GLY A 392 -9.04 16.19 -10.55
CA GLY A 392 -8.32 15.13 -11.25
C GLY A 392 -9.22 13.93 -11.53
N GLU A 393 -8.64 12.82 -11.96
CA GLU A 393 -9.30 11.56 -12.22
C GLU A 393 -9.86 10.95 -10.93
N ASP A 394 -11.10 10.47 -10.99
CA ASP A 394 -11.73 9.84 -9.84
C ASP A 394 -11.08 8.50 -9.49
N VAL A 395 -10.58 7.79 -10.49
CA VAL A 395 -9.77 6.58 -10.29
C VAL A 395 -8.53 6.68 -11.16
N TYR A 396 -7.37 6.53 -10.54
CA TYR A 396 -6.07 6.58 -11.19
C TYR A 396 -5.23 5.37 -10.78
N ILE A 397 -4.76 4.60 -11.76
CA ILE A 397 -3.92 3.42 -11.52
C ILE A 397 -2.66 3.49 -12.38
N GLU A 398 -1.49 3.31 -11.76
CA GLU A 398 -0.23 3.26 -12.49
C GLU A 398 0.76 2.25 -11.93
N SER A 399 1.74 1.91 -12.76
CA SER A 399 2.97 1.24 -12.32
C SER A 399 4.16 2.20 -12.30
N PHE A 400 5.15 1.90 -11.47
CA PHE A 400 6.43 2.62 -11.45
C PHE A 400 7.59 1.70 -11.11
N VAL A 401 8.82 2.11 -11.44
CA VAL A 401 10.03 1.37 -11.05
C VAL A 401 10.36 1.70 -9.59
N SER A 402 10.30 0.70 -8.71
CA SER A 402 10.55 0.89 -7.27
C SER A 402 11.84 0.26 -6.77
N THR A 403 12.53 -0.48 -7.63
CA THR A 403 13.81 -1.14 -7.35
C THR A 403 14.96 -0.50 -8.11
N VAL A 404 16.18 -0.74 -7.63
CA VAL A 404 17.39 -0.51 -8.41
C VAL A 404 17.38 -1.29 -9.73
N ASP A 405 18.21 -0.87 -10.68
CA ASP A 405 18.42 -1.61 -11.92
C ASP A 405 19.01 -3.02 -11.66
N PRO A 406 18.53 -4.06 -12.36
CA PRO A 406 19.16 -5.37 -12.34
C PRO A 406 20.62 -5.32 -12.82
N PRO A 407 21.53 -6.14 -12.25
CA PRO A 407 22.89 -6.23 -12.75
C PRO A 407 22.92 -6.68 -14.21
N VAL A 408 23.83 -6.10 -14.99
CA VAL A 408 24.14 -6.56 -16.36
C VAL A 408 24.51 -8.04 -16.32
N THR A 409 23.91 -8.83 -17.20
CA THR A 409 24.19 -10.26 -17.33
C THR A 409 25.69 -10.47 -17.62
N ALA A 410 26.33 -11.40 -16.92
CA ALA A 410 27.75 -11.73 -17.10
C ALA A 410 27.95 -13.24 -17.30
N GLY A 411 28.90 -13.63 -18.15
CA GLY A 411 29.14 -15.03 -18.53
C GLY A 411 29.58 -15.19 -19.99
N THR A 412 29.38 -16.39 -20.54
CA THR A 412 29.70 -16.77 -21.93
C THR A 412 28.45 -17.42 -22.53
N TRP A 413 27.98 -16.94 -23.68
CA TRP A 413 26.74 -17.41 -24.33
C TRP A 413 26.85 -17.30 -25.86
N ASP A 414 27.72 -18.12 -26.41
CA ASP A 414 28.01 -18.20 -27.84
C ASP A 414 27.49 -19.52 -28.43
N ASP A 415 27.69 -19.72 -29.73
CA ASP A 415 27.27 -20.94 -30.46
C ASP A 415 27.92 -22.25 -29.94
N MET A 416 28.89 -22.16 -29.03
CA MET A 416 29.67 -23.28 -28.50
C MET A 416 29.51 -23.48 -26.98
N GLN A 417 29.24 -22.41 -26.23
CA GLN A 417 29.18 -22.43 -24.78
C GLN A 417 28.06 -21.53 -24.23
N PHE A 418 27.29 -22.08 -23.29
CA PHE A 418 26.30 -21.35 -22.51
C PHE A 418 26.60 -21.48 -21.02
N THR A 419 27.07 -20.41 -20.40
CA THR A 419 27.47 -20.32 -18.99
C THR A 419 27.17 -18.92 -18.47
N ILE A 420 26.19 -18.82 -17.58
CA ILE A 420 25.81 -17.56 -16.93
C ILE A 420 26.44 -17.53 -15.55
N THR A 421 27.14 -16.44 -15.23
CA THR A 421 27.77 -16.19 -13.92
C THR A 421 27.04 -15.12 -13.11
N THR A 422 26.28 -14.24 -13.77
CA THR A 422 25.42 -13.25 -13.14
C THR A 422 24.20 -13.03 -14.02
N PHE A 423 23.02 -13.13 -13.42
CA PHE A 423 21.75 -12.82 -14.07
C PHE A 423 20.69 -12.48 -13.02
N ARG A 424 19.82 -11.54 -13.39
CA ARG A 424 18.57 -11.20 -12.71
C ARG A 424 17.57 -10.78 -13.77
N ARG A 425 16.33 -11.27 -13.67
CA ARG A 425 15.18 -10.74 -14.42
C ARG A 425 14.95 -9.28 -14.08
N ASP A 426 14.28 -8.58 -14.97
CA ASP A 426 13.66 -7.32 -14.60
C ASP A 426 12.54 -7.55 -13.56
N PRO A 427 12.56 -6.88 -12.39
CA PRO A 427 11.48 -6.94 -11.41
C PRO A 427 10.17 -6.43 -12.01
N LEU A 428 9.04 -6.99 -11.61
CA LEU A 428 7.74 -6.67 -12.22
C LEU A 428 6.84 -5.88 -11.26
N ALA A 429 6.01 -5.00 -11.80
CA ALA A 429 4.87 -4.42 -11.07
C ALA A 429 3.66 -5.34 -11.30
N ARG A 430 2.97 -5.79 -10.24
CA ARG A 430 1.92 -6.83 -10.34
C ARG A 430 0.62 -6.38 -9.68
N LEU A 431 -0.47 -6.40 -10.44
CA LEU A 431 -1.81 -5.99 -9.99
C LEU A 431 -2.86 -6.96 -10.52
N ASN A 432 -3.62 -7.56 -9.61
CA ASN A 432 -4.85 -8.27 -9.90
C ASN A 432 -6.03 -7.43 -9.44
N LEU A 433 -6.98 -7.14 -10.33
CA LEU A 433 -8.06 -6.20 -10.07
C LEU A 433 -9.44 -6.82 -10.31
N VAL A 434 -10.35 -6.64 -9.35
CA VAL A 434 -11.80 -6.76 -9.54
C VAL A 434 -12.37 -5.34 -9.56
N PHE A 435 -12.99 -4.93 -10.66
CA PHE A 435 -13.51 -3.57 -10.84
C PHE A 435 -14.91 -3.56 -11.46
N ARG A 436 -15.96 -3.41 -10.66
CA ARG A 436 -17.36 -3.45 -11.15
C ARG A 436 -18.31 -2.64 -10.28
N GLY A 437 -19.40 -2.14 -10.88
CA GLY A 437 -20.44 -1.39 -10.16
C GLY A 437 -20.00 -0.01 -9.66
N ASN A 438 -18.79 0.44 -10.00
CA ASN A 438 -18.31 1.76 -9.63
C ASN A 438 -18.90 2.84 -10.54
N THR A 439 -19.10 4.04 -10.00
CA THR A 439 -19.56 5.22 -10.74
C THR A 439 -18.66 6.42 -10.47
N GLY A 440 -18.52 7.32 -11.42
CA GLY A 440 -17.76 8.56 -11.26
C GLY A 440 -17.78 9.43 -12.52
N ASP A 441 -17.09 10.55 -12.46
CA ASP A 441 -16.92 11.48 -13.55
C ASP A 441 -15.87 10.96 -14.54
N SER A 442 -14.71 10.48 -14.06
CA SER A 442 -13.59 10.09 -14.94
C SER A 442 -12.63 9.00 -14.40
N ILE A 443 -11.89 8.33 -15.28
CA ILE A 443 -10.92 7.27 -14.93
C ILE A 443 -9.65 7.34 -15.77
N ASP A 444 -8.51 6.97 -15.19
CA ASP A 444 -7.29 6.64 -15.92
C ASP A 444 -6.69 5.34 -15.37
N LEU A 445 -6.92 4.25 -16.10
CA LEU A 445 -6.57 2.89 -15.66
C LEU A 445 -5.40 2.29 -16.42
N THR A 446 -4.91 2.95 -17.48
CA THR A 446 -3.90 2.37 -18.36
C THR A 446 -2.91 3.43 -18.80
N ARG A 447 -2.12 3.98 -17.88
CA ARG A 447 -1.17 5.04 -18.23
C ARG A 447 0.17 4.51 -18.72
N GLY A 448 0.64 5.03 -19.86
CA GLY A 448 1.95 4.73 -20.44
C GLY A 448 2.79 5.98 -20.77
N GLU A 449 3.99 5.78 -21.33
CA GLU A 449 4.93 6.87 -21.65
C GLU A 449 4.37 7.92 -22.63
N ILE A 450 3.65 7.46 -23.66
CA ILE A 450 3.08 8.35 -24.69
C ILE A 450 2.05 9.30 -24.09
N GLU A 451 1.13 8.78 -23.29
CA GLU A 451 0.04 9.58 -22.73
C GLU A 451 0.58 10.70 -21.84
N ARG A 452 1.66 10.44 -21.10
CA ARG A 452 2.37 11.48 -20.34
C ARG A 452 2.99 12.56 -21.23
N SER A 453 3.59 12.20 -22.38
CA SER A 453 4.21 13.18 -23.29
C SER A 453 3.20 14.18 -23.89
N ASN A 454 1.92 13.80 -23.95
CA ASN A 454 0.83 14.65 -24.44
C ASN A 454 0.16 15.49 -23.34
N ALA A 455 0.49 15.27 -22.06
CA ALA A 455 0.00 16.02 -20.90
C ALA A 455 1.15 16.70 -20.12
N PRO A 456 1.88 17.66 -20.73
CA PRO A 456 3.01 18.33 -20.08
C PRO A 456 2.56 19.12 -18.85
N GLY A 457 3.13 18.79 -17.68
CA GLY A 457 2.78 19.35 -16.38
C GLY A 457 2.26 18.33 -15.37
N SER A 458 2.03 17.08 -15.81
CA SER A 458 1.64 15.96 -14.95
C SER A 458 2.84 15.22 -14.32
N SER A 459 2.62 14.44 -13.25
CA SER A 459 3.60 13.51 -12.64
C SER A 459 4.55 12.90 -13.67
N ASN A 460 5.87 12.95 -13.40
CA ASN A 460 6.90 12.42 -14.28
C ASN A 460 7.03 10.89 -14.21
N VAL A 461 6.06 10.18 -13.65
CA VAL A 461 6.10 8.73 -13.59
C VAL A 461 5.61 8.11 -14.91
N THR A 462 6.50 7.36 -15.55
CA THR A 462 6.17 6.52 -16.72
C THR A 462 5.76 5.14 -16.23
N GLY A 463 4.85 4.47 -16.95
CA GLY A 463 4.60 3.05 -16.73
C GLY A 463 5.93 2.28 -16.60
N ALA A 464 6.01 1.34 -15.65
CA ALA A 464 7.29 0.79 -15.23
C ALA A 464 8.01 0.07 -16.38
N TYR A 465 9.28 0.42 -16.62
CA TYR A 465 10.13 -0.28 -17.58
C TYR A 465 11.60 -0.23 -17.16
N TYR A 466 12.40 -1.15 -17.66
CA TYR A 466 13.85 -1.12 -17.54
C TYR A 466 14.51 -0.93 -18.91
N GLN A 467 15.59 -0.18 -18.91
CA GLN A 467 16.42 0.06 -20.08
C GLN A 467 17.90 -0.06 -19.70
N THR A 468 18.25 -1.15 -19.01
CA THR A 468 19.65 -1.47 -18.72
C THR A 468 20.39 -1.83 -20.01
N ALA A 469 21.65 -1.41 -20.11
CA ALA A 469 22.52 -1.65 -21.28
C ALA A 469 22.88 -3.14 -21.42
N GLU A 470 21.94 -3.93 -21.95
CA GLU A 470 22.06 -5.38 -22.14
C GLU A 470 21.82 -5.81 -23.60
N PRO A 471 22.59 -5.27 -24.57
CA PRO A 471 22.39 -5.53 -26.00
C PRO A 471 22.69 -6.99 -26.39
N ASP A 472 23.37 -7.77 -25.54
CA ASP A 472 23.85 -9.11 -25.87
C ASP A 472 23.02 -10.24 -25.24
N PHE A 473 22.28 -9.95 -24.18
CA PHE A 473 21.55 -10.97 -23.41
C PHE A 473 20.04 -10.68 -23.34
N LYS A 474 19.58 -9.71 -22.51
CA LYS A 474 18.15 -9.42 -22.36
C LYS A 474 17.51 -8.67 -23.54
N SER A 475 18.26 -7.81 -24.21
CA SER A 475 17.83 -7.06 -25.39
C SER A 475 18.57 -7.54 -26.64
N ARG A 476 18.88 -8.84 -26.70
CA ARG A 476 19.78 -9.43 -27.71
C ARG A 476 19.51 -8.95 -29.12
N GLU A 477 20.44 -8.15 -29.64
CA GLU A 477 20.33 -7.53 -30.95
C GLU A 477 20.53 -8.54 -32.08
N ASN A 478 19.93 -8.26 -33.23
CA ASN A 478 19.91 -9.12 -34.41
C ASN A 478 21.18 -9.03 -35.29
N ASN A 479 22.14 -8.17 -34.94
CA ASN A 479 23.34 -7.90 -35.72
C ASN A 479 24.64 -8.40 -35.04
N LYS A 480 24.56 -9.45 -34.20
CA LYS A 480 25.75 -10.00 -33.55
C LYS A 480 26.68 -10.70 -34.55
N THR A 481 27.98 -10.61 -34.28
CA THR A 481 29.01 -11.29 -35.07
C THR A 481 29.36 -12.62 -34.40
N ALA A 482 29.54 -13.67 -35.20
CA ALA A 482 30.01 -14.97 -34.72
C ALA A 482 31.27 -14.83 -33.84
N PRO A 483 31.39 -15.59 -32.74
CA PRO A 483 30.56 -16.75 -32.38
C PRO A 483 29.26 -16.40 -31.61
N ASN A 484 28.93 -15.13 -31.40
CA ASN A 484 27.72 -14.74 -30.67
C ASN A 484 26.46 -14.87 -31.54
N PRO A 485 25.44 -15.65 -31.14
CA PRO A 485 24.22 -15.77 -31.93
C PRO A 485 23.46 -14.44 -31.99
N SER A 486 22.95 -14.09 -33.17
CA SER A 486 22.00 -12.96 -33.29
C SER A 486 20.70 -13.24 -32.54
N GLY A 487 20.16 -12.21 -31.90
CA GLY A 487 18.84 -12.26 -31.27
C GLY A 487 17.74 -11.69 -32.15
N PRO A 488 16.53 -11.53 -31.59
CA PRO A 488 15.36 -11.10 -32.35
C PRO A 488 15.17 -9.58 -32.41
N PHE A 489 15.92 -8.79 -31.64
CA PHE A 489 15.65 -7.36 -31.47
C PHE A 489 16.54 -6.49 -32.34
N ASP A 490 16.08 -5.28 -32.64
CA ASP A 490 16.86 -4.34 -33.45
C ASP A 490 18.11 -3.86 -32.70
N PRO A 491 19.18 -3.49 -33.44
CA PRO A 491 20.40 -2.98 -32.84
C PRO A 491 20.22 -1.60 -32.20
N GLY A 492 20.99 -1.32 -31.15
CA GLY A 492 21.07 0.01 -30.53
C GLY A 492 21.03 0.02 -29.00
N GLY A 493 20.95 -1.14 -28.33
CA GLY A 493 21.03 -1.28 -26.88
C GLY A 493 19.93 -0.61 -26.06
N ASN A 494 18.94 0.00 -26.72
CA ASN A 494 18.00 0.92 -26.10
C ASN A 494 16.57 0.36 -25.99
N ARG A 495 16.37 -0.95 -26.16
CA ARG A 495 15.03 -1.55 -26.00
C ARG A 495 14.54 -1.36 -24.56
N ARG A 496 13.41 -0.66 -24.41
CA ARG A 496 12.67 -0.52 -23.16
C ARG A 496 11.87 -1.79 -22.91
N ARG A 497 12.12 -2.44 -21.77
CA ARG A 497 11.48 -3.70 -21.39
C ARG A 497 10.39 -3.39 -20.38
N ASN A 498 9.14 -3.56 -20.80
CA ASN A 498 7.95 -3.25 -20.01
C ASN A 498 7.88 -4.14 -18.76
N ALA A 499 7.92 -3.53 -17.58
CA ALA A 499 7.90 -4.23 -16.29
C ALA A 499 6.49 -4.59 -15.81
N GLN A 500 5.45 -4.33 -16.62
CA GLN A 500 4.12 -4.91 -16.47
C GLN A 500 3.95 -6.21 -17.27
N ARG A 501 5.03 -6.79 -17.82
CA ARG A 501 4.96 -8.01 -18.62
C ARG A 501 6.01 -9.01 -18.14
N ILE A 502 5.56 -10.24 -17.90
CA ILE A 502 6.48 -11.34 -17.60
C ILE A 502 7.44 -11.57 -18.78
N ALA A 503 8.50 -12.33 -18.54
CA ALA A 503 9.34 -12.77 -19.63
C ALA A 503 8.58 -13.71 -20.58
N GLY A 504 8.87 -13.63 -21.88
CA GLY A 504 8.23 -14.50 -22.88
C GLY A 504 9.17 -14.89 -24.02
N ARG A 505 8.73 -15.83 -24.85
CA ARG A 505 9.43 -16.22 -26.08
C ARG A 505 8.48 -16.48 -27.24
N ASP A 506 7.24 -16.87 -26.96
CA ASP A 506 6.30 -17.46 -27.91
C ASP A 506 6.01 -16.63 -29.15
N ILE A 507 6.26 -15.32 -29.10
CA ILE A 507 6.05 -14.38 -30.22
C ILE A 507 7.29 -14.18 -31.10
N LEU A 508 8.43 -14.78 -30.75
CA LEU A 508 9.71 -14.58 -31.44
C LEU A 508 10.00 -15.74 -32.41
N PRO A 509 10.72 -15.48 -33.52
CA PRO A 509 11.07 -16.54 -34.47
C PRO A 509 11.77 -17.72 -33.77
N PRO A 510 11.50 -18.97 -34.20
CA PRO A 510 12.27 -20.13 -33.76
C PRO A 510 13.76 -19.87 -34.00
N ASN A 511 14.62 -20.21 -33.04
CA ASN A 511 16.09 -20.00 -33.08
C ASN A 511 16.57 -18.58 -32.76
N SER A 512 15.82 -17.77 -32.01
CA SER A 512 16.24 -16.43 -31.57
C SER A 512 16.80 -16.40 -30.14
N GLY A 513 17.49 -17.45 -29.67
CA GLY A 513 17.96 -17.56 -28.28
C GLY A 513 19.48 -17.61 -28.11
N PRO A 514 19.99 -17.28 -26.90
CA PRO A 514 21.42 -17.38 -26.58
C PRO A 514 21.95 -18.82 -26.46
N ASP A 515 21.07 -19.84 -26.50
CA ASP A 515 21.36 -21.26 -26.30
C ASP A 515 21.18 -22.07 -27.60
N ILE A 516 21.96 -21.77 -28.64
CA ILE A 516 21.91 -22.52 -29.92
C ILE A 516 23.27 -23.17 -30.19
N ALA A 517 23.55 -24.24 -29.46
CA ALA A 517 24.52 -25.30 -29.82
C ALA A 517 23.74 -26.64 -29.92
N PRO A 518 24.29 -27.78 -30.42
CA PRO A 518 23.46 -28.88 -30.97
C PRO A 518 22.52 -29.61 -29.99
N THR A 519 22.51 -29.25 -28.71
CA THR A 519 21.59 -29.73 -27.66
C THR A 519 20.75 -28.62 -27.01
N GLY A 520 20.90 -27.36 -27.43
CA GLY A 520 20.27 -26.18 -26.84
C GLY A 520 18.80 -26.08 -27.20
N LEU A 521 17.94 -26.07 -26.18
CA LEU A 521 16.49 -26.24 -26.32
C LEU A 521 15.77 -24.91 -26.62
N GLY A 522 16.49 -23.80 -26.82
CA GLY A 522 15.87 -22.49 -27.10
C GLY A 522 14.97 -22.03 -25.96
N ILE A 523 15.39 -22.20 -24.71
CA ILE A 523 14.54 -22.06 -23.51
C ILE A 523 14.49 -20.65 -22.92
N PHE A 524 15.43 -19.77 -23.27
CA PHE A 524 15.55 -18.44 -22.66
C PHE A 524 14.33 -17.56 -22.96
N GLU A 525 13.64 -17.03 -21.96
CA GLU A 525 12.58 -16.03 -22.21
C GLU A 525 13.16 -14.61 -22.11
N TYR A 526 12.63 -13.66 -22.86
CA TYR A 526 13.06 -12.26 -22.85
C TYR A 526 12.10 -11.40 -22.02
N ASP A 527 12.65 -10.51 -21.20
CA ASP A 527 11.85 -9.63 -20.34
C ASP A 527 10.98 -8.67 -21.16
N GLY A 528 9.78 -8.38 -20.64
CA GLY A 528 8.89 -7.36 -21.17
C GLY A 528 8.10 -7.72 -22.43
N ILE A 529 8.01 -9.00 -22.80
CA ILE A 529 7.24 -9.45 -23.99
C ILE A 529 6.15 -10.49 -23.71
N GLY A 530 6.02 -10.97 -22.48
CA GLY A 530 5.04 -11.97 -22.10
C GLY A 530 3.66 -11.40 -21.74
N ALA A 531 2.88 -12.21 -21.04
CA ALA A 531 1.58 -11.85 -20.50
C ALA A 531 1.68 -10.65 -19.55
N SER A 532 0.65 -9.80 -19.54
CA SER A 532 0.57 -8.69 -18.60
C SER A 532 0.41 -9.18 -17.16
N THR A 533 1.15 -8.56 -16.25
CA THR A 533 1.04 -8.71 -14.79
C THR A 533 0.02 -7.75 -14.18
N PHE A 534 -0.53 -6.84 -14.99
CA PHE A 534 -1.72 -6.07 -14.68
C PHE A 534 -2.90 -6.85 -15.25
N ARG A 535 -3.70 -7.46 -14.38
CA ARG A 535 -4.76 -8.38 -14.73
C ARG A 535 -6.09 -7.96 -14.12
N ILE A 536 -7.17 -8.22 -14.85
CA ILE A 536 -8.53 -7.87 -14.44
C ILE A 536 -9.52 -9.00 -14.72
N GLU A 537 -10.51 -9.16 -13.86
CA GLU A 537 -11.63 -10.07 -14.13
C GLU A 537 -12.51 -9.57 -15.28
N ALA A 538 -12.87 -10.46 -16.19
CA ALA A 538 -13.53 -10.13 -17.45
C ALA A 538 -14.98 -9.59 -17.32
N ASP A 539 -15.56 -9.61 -16.12
CA ASP A 539 -16.83 -8.95 -15.79
C ASP A 539 -16.65 -7.51 -15.29
N PHE A 540 -15.50 -6.89 -15.54
CA PHE A 540 -15.27 -5.50 -15.19
C PHE A 540 -16.29 -4.55 -15.84
N ASP A 541 -16.54 -3.42 -15.19
CA ASP A 541 -17.48 -2.41 -15.66
C ASP A 541 -16.94 -1.00 -15.45
N THR A 542 -16.79 -0.26 -16.55
CA THR A 542 -16.43 1.16 -16.56
C THR A 542 -17.56 2.05 -17.09
N THR A 543 -18.74 1.50 -17.37
CA THR A 543 -19.88 2.25 -17.94
C THR A 543 -20.47 3.27 -16.98
N GLY A 544 -20.17 3.15 -15.69
CA GLY A 544 -20.48 4.13 -14.65
C GLY A 544 -19.63 5.42 -14.70
N PHE A 545 -18.67 5.52 -15.61
CA PHE A 545 -17.79 6.70 -15.76
C PHE A 545 -18.08 7.46 -17.06
N THR A 546 -17.99 8.80 -16.98
CA THR A 546 -18.37 9.68 -18.11
C THR A 546 -17.22 10.07 -19.03
N ALA A 547 -15.98 9.98 -18.55
CA ALA A 547 -14.77 10.36 -19.28
C ALA A 547 -13.56 9.46 -18.89
N GLY A 548 -12.44 9.66 -19.59
CA GLY A 548 -11.16 9.05 -19.26
C GLY A 548 -10.81 7.80 -20.08
N THR A 549 -9.70 7.15 -19.71
CA THR A 549 -9.14 5.96 -20.35
C THR A 549 -9.42 4.72 -19.50
N GLY A 550 -10.33 3.88 -19.97
CA GLY A 550 -10.63 2.59 -19.36
C GLY A 550 -9.56 1.52 -19.62
N PHE A 551 -9.92 0.26 -19.41
CA PHE A 551 -9.02 -0.86 -19.64
C PHE A 551 -8.74 -1.10 -21.13
N ILE A 552 -7.46 -1.12 -21.51
CA ILE A 552 -7.03 -1.59 -22.83
C ILE A 552 -6.55 -3.03 -22.66
N LEU A 553 -7.40 -3.98 -23.07
CA LEU A 553 -7.14 -5.40 -22.91
C LEU A 553 -6.23 -5.94 -24.00
N ASP A 554 -5.27 -6.77 -23.60
CA ASP A 554 -4.62 -7.71 -24.49
C ASP A 554 -5.68 -8.58 -25.21
N GLY A 555 -5.41 -8.96 -26.46
CA GLY A 555 -6.23 -9.87 -27.25
C GLY A 555 -6.42 -11.24 -26.58
N PRO A 556 -7.40 -12.04 -27.03
CA PRO A 556 -7.78 -13.29 -26.36
C PRO A 556 -6.60 -14.26 -26.16
N LEU A 557 -6.51 -14.84 -24.96
CA LEU A 557 -5.52 -15.85 -24.54
C LEU A 557 -5.66 -17.18 -25.36
N PRO A 558 -4.69 -18.10 -25.28
CA PRO A 558 -3.78 -18.62 -26.34
C PRO A 558 -4.44 -19.42 -27.50
N PRO A 559 -3.69 -19.78 -28.58
CA PRO A 559 -2.23 -19.75 -28.68
C PRO A 559 -1.67 -18.45 -29.25
N PHE A 560 -0.69 -17.92 -28.52
CA PHE A 560 0.06 -16.70 -28.79
C PHE A 560 0.81 -16.78 -30.13
N LEU A 561 0.41 -15.94 -31.08
CA LEU A 561 1.21 -15.55 -32.25
C LEU A 561 0.97 -14.04 -32.45
N THR A 562 2.05 -13.25 -32.50
CA THR A 562 2.15 -11.85 -32.97
C THR A 562 0.84 -11.01 -32.94
N GLY A 563 0.72 -10.07 -32.00
CA GLY A 563 -0.31 -9.01 -32.08
C GLY A 563 -1.45 -9.07 -31.05
N ASN A 564 -1.28 -9.79 -29.93
CA ASN A 564 -2.26 -9.78 -28.84
C ASN A 564 -1.90 -8.79 -27.72
N ALA A 565 -0.65 -8.33 -27.61
CA ALA A 565 -0.32 -7.27 -26.67
C ALA A 565 -0.96 -5.96 -27.17
N ASN A 566 -1.88 -5.43 -26.38
CA ASN A 566 -2.51 -4.13 -26.64
C ASN A 566 -2.20 -3.21 -25.46
N GLY A 567 -2.45 -1.93 -25.65
CA GLY A 567 -2.22 -0.94 -24.59
C GLY A 567 -1.66 0.36 -25.11
N VAL A 568 -1.20 1.17 -24.17
CA VAL A 568 -0.50 2.41 -24.47
C VAL A 568 0.93 2.07 -24.89
N PRO A 569 1.38 2.43 -26.11
CA PRO A 569 2.74 2.15 -26.53
C PRO A 569 3.75 3.05 -25.83
N PHE A 570 5.02 2.66 -25.94
CA PHE A 570 6.15 3.54 -25.63
C PHE A 570 6.24 4.71 -26.61
N SER A 571 6.85 5.82 -26.19
CA SER A 571 7.01 7.01 -27.05
C SER A 571 7.87 6.70 -28.29
N PRO A 572 7.47 7.15 -29.51
CA PRO A 572 8.21 6.89 -30.73
C PRO A 572 9.66 7.41 -30.69
N PRO A 573 10.63 6.69 -31.32
CA PRO A 573 10.44 5.46 -32.08
C PRO A 573 10.23 4.25 -31.15
N VAL A 574 9.26 3.38 -31.50
CA VAL A 574 9.03 2.10 -30.83
C VAL A 574 9.88 1.04 -31.52
N LEU A 575 10.70 0.32 -30.75
CA LEU A 575 11.58 -0.73 -31.24
C LEU A 575 10.86 -2.09 -31.25
N ILE A 576 11.34 -3.04 -32.07
CA ILE A 576 10.82 -4.42 -32.03
C ILE A 576 11.00 -5.01 -30.62
N GLY A 577 9.92 -5.59 -30.08
CA GLY A 577 9.88 -6.18 -28.75
C GLY A 577 9.63 -5.20 -27.60
N GLU A 578 9.35 -3.92 -27.89
CA GLU A 578 8.81 -2.98 -26.91
C GLU A 578 7.28 -3.11 -26.87
N GLU A 579 6.78 -3.99 -26.00
CA GLU A 579 5.34 -4.24 -25.89
C GLU A 579 4.61 -3.15 -25.09
N PRO A 580 3.37 -2.79 -25.46
CA PRO A 580 2.60 -1.72 -24.82
C PRO A 580 2.17 -2.05 -23.38
N PHE A 581 1.85 -1.00 -22.61
CA PHE A 581 1.27 -1.07 -21.26
C PHE A 581 -0.24 -1.35 -21.36
N GLY A 582 -0.67 -2.55 -21.00
CA GLY A 582 -2.06 -2.99 -21.12
C GLY A 582 -2.40 -4.13 -20.15
N TRP A 583 -3.64 -4.61 -20.23
CA TRP A 583 -4.23 -5.48 -19.22
C TRP A 583 -4.51 -6.90 -19.73
N GLY A 584 -4.17 -7.91 -18.92
CA GLY A 584 -4.61 -9.28 -19.12
C GLY A 584 -6.02 -9.49 -18.56
N ALA A 585 -6.90 -10.15 -19.30
CA ALA A 585 -8.24 -10.51 -18.80
C ALA A 585 -8.26 -11.96 -18.27
N VAL A 586 -8.87 -12.17 -17.11
CA VAL A 586 -9.10 -13.51 -16.52
C VAL A 586 -10.59 -13.75 -16.26
N ALA A 587 -10.98 -15.00 -15.99
CA ALA A 587 -12.39 -15.30 -15.70
C ALA A 587 -12.86 -14.63 -14.38
N PRO A 588 -14.13 -14.24 -14.25
CA PRO A 588 -14.68 -13.77 -12.99
C PRO A 588 -14.53 -14.81 -11.86
N GLY A 589 -14.20 -14.34 -10.65
CA GLY A 589 -13.93 -15.19 -9.48
C GLY A 589 -12.56 -15.87 -9.50
N THR A 590 -11.64 -15.45 -10.37
CA THR A 590 -10.25 -15.94 -10.37
C THR A 590 -9.51 -15.42 -9.14
N PHE A 591 -9.74 -14.17 -8.74
CA PHE A 591 -9.03 -13.56 -7.63
C PHE A 591 -9.80 -13.78 -6.32
N THR A 592 -9.10 -14.27 -5.29
CA THR A 592 -9.72 -14.51 -3.99
C THR A 592 -9.34 -13.41 -3.00
N PHE A 593 -10.28 -13.13 -2.11
CA PHE A 593 -10.16 -12.14 -1.05
C PHE A 593 -10.63 -12.86 0.23
N PRO A 594 -9.74 -13.23 1.16
CA PRO A 594 -10.16 -13.93 2.36
C PRO A 594 -11.07 -13.02 3.19
N ASP A 595 -12.10 -13.58 3.81
CA ASP A 595 -12.99 -12.83 4.71
C ASP A 595 -12.47 -12.73 6.15
N TYR A 596 -11.35 -13.39 6.44
CA TYR A 596 -10.76 -13.42 7.77
C TYR A 596 -9.94 -12.15 8.01
N LEU A 597 -10.32 -11.42 9.06
CA LEU A 597 -9.58 -10.26 9.57
C LEU A 597 -8.66 -10.59 10.74
N PHE A 598 -8.56 -11.86 11.12
CA PHE A 598 -7.78 -12.28 12.28
C PHE A 598 -7.15 -13.67 12.03
N PRO A 599 -5.88 -13.89 12.38
CA PRO A 599 -5.32 -15.23 12.56
C PRO A 599 -5.94 -15.96 13.76
#